data_AF-A0A0Q9NYZ9-F1
#
_entry.id   AF-A0A0Q9NYZ9-F1
#
_cell.length_a   1.000
_cell.length_b   1.000
_cell.length_c   1.000
_cell.angle_alpha   90.00
_cell.angle_beta   90.00
_cell.angle_gamma   90.00
#
_symmetry.space_group_name_H-M   'P 1'
#
loop_
_entity.id
_entity.type
_entity.pdbx_description
1 polymer ?
#
loop_
_entity_poly.entity_id
_entity_poly.type
_entity_poly.pdbx_seq_one_letter_code
_entity_poly.pdbx_strand_id
1 'polypeptide(L)'
;MTIGLENGTVMKAFRIYTLLARDNEVGKEWLQAYMADDVVRGLVDQFAREVDCVTIIAGEQLYMIPETRLSPFHMNNEVIKRTYLRANAVNADLYLMYVSIIVLIGAFYDSYQTMEPTRSFIGIEEWTALVNERISLLKTHPEAELKEMEKEFSYNWTALIEKWSAMDDIKETAAKQSGNTISRVSFMDSVRKFLIAQELVIDIGNQEITLTEKAKVVVQRYFMELEYNRGILEFLYQSHTFEGEGSEHASDL
;
A
#
# COMPACT_ATOMS: atom_id res chain seq x y z
N MET A 1 -8.28 32.95 -30.86
CA MET A 1 -8.08 31.96 -31.93
C MET A 1 -8.18 30.60 -31.26
N THR A 2 -9.34 29.95 -31.34
CA THR A 2 -9.53 28.61 -30.75
C THR A 2 -8.97 27.63 -31.77
N ILE A 3 -7.76 27.12 -31.52
CA ILE A 3 -7.19 26.07 -32.36
C ILE A 3 -8.01 24.82 -32.10
N GLY A 4 -8.87 24.44 -33.06
CA GLY A 4 -9.63 23.19 -32.97
C GLY A 4 -8.67 22.01 -33.06
N LEU A 5 -8.74 21.10 -32.10
CA LEU A 5 -7.97 19.86 -32.12
C LEU A 5 -8.40 18.99 -33.31
N GLU A 6 -7.45 18.34 -33.96
CA GLU A 6 -7.75 17.38 -35.02
C GLU A 6 -8.55 16.19 -34.45
N ASN A 7 -9.64 15.82 -35.11
CA ASN A 7 -10.53 14.74 -34.66
C ASN A 7 -9.79 13.41 -34.46
N GLY A 8 -8.78 13.12 -35.31
CA GLY A 8 -7.96 11.92 -35.18
C GLY A 8 -7.21 11.83 -33.86
N THR A 9 -6.65 12.95 -33.39
CA THR A 9 -5.92 13.07 -32.13
C THR A 9 -6.84 12.84 -30.94
N VAL A 10 -8.03 13.46 -30.95
CA VAL A 10 -9.04 13.30 -29.89
C VAL A 10 -9.50 11.84 -29.81
N MET A 11 -9.82 11.22 -30.94
CA MET A 11 -10.25 9.82 -30.98
C MET A 11 -9.15 8.86 -30.55
N LYS A 12 -7.87 9.15 -30.83
CA LYS A 12 -6.73 8.35 -30.37
C LYS A 12 -6.57 8.43 -28.85
N ALA A 13 -6.60 9.63 -28.27
CA ALA A 13 -6.56 9.81 -26.82
C ALA A 13 -7.75 9.13 -26.13
N PHE A 14 -8.95 9.28 -26.67
CA PHE A 14 -10.14 8.63 -26.13
C PHE A 14 -10.01 7.10 -26.13
N ARG A 15 -9.44 6.50 -27.19
CA ARG A 15 -9.19 5.04 -27.22
C ARG A 15 -8.25 4.59 -26.10
N ILE A 16 -7.14 5.30 -25.89
CA ILE A 16 -6.20 5.01 -24.79
C ILE A 16 -6.95 5.07 -23.45
N TYR A 17 -7.68 6.15 -23.20
CA TYR A 17 -8.47 6.31 -21.98
C TYR A 17 -9.50 5.19 -21.81
N THR A 18 -10.24 4.79 -22.85
CA THR A 18 -11.23 3.71 -22.71
C THR A 18 -10.61 2.36 -22.37
N LEU A 19 -9.40 2.08 -22.84
CA LEU A 19 -8.66 0.87 -22.48
C LEU A 19 -8.19 0.94 -21.03
N LEU A 20 -7.62 2.08 -20.62
CA LEU A 20 -7.27 2.35 -19.23
C LEU A 20 -8.48 2.23 -18.30
N ALA A 21 -9.64 2.76 -18.67
CA ALA A 21 -10.87 2.67 -17.87
C ALA A 21 -11.39 1.23 -17.75
N ARG A 22 -11.14 0.38 -18.74
CA ARG A 22 -11.58 -1.02 -18.69
C ARG A 22 -10.62 -1.89 -17.89
N ASP A 23 -9.32 -1.72 -18.13
CA ASP A 23 -8.29 -2.68 -17.71
C ASP A 23 -7.36 -2.11 -16.63
N ASN A 24 -7.48 -0.82 -16.28
CA ASN A 24 -6.59 -0.02 -15.42
C ASN A 24 -5.15 0.16 -15.95
N GLU A 25 -4.79 -0.53 -17.02
CA GLU A 25 -3.48 -0.43 -17.66
C GLU A 25 -3.54 -0.66 -19.17
N VAL A 26 -2.51 -0.18 -19.86
CA VAL A 26 -2.24 -0.49 -21.27
C VAL A 26 -0.75 -0.77 -21.47
N GLY A 27 -0.44 -1.68 -22.38
CA GLY A 27 0.92 -2.09 -22.68
C GLY A 27 1.69 -1.15 -23.64
N LYS A 28 2.88 -1.61 -24.01
CA LYS A 28 3.92 -0.87 -24.75
C LYS A 28 3.44 -0.08 -25.97
N GLU A 29 2.58 -0.67 -26.81
CA GLU A 29 2.09 0.00 -28.03
C GLU A 29 1.33 1.28 -27.71
N TRP A 30 0.42 1.23 -26.74
CA TRP A 30 -0.38 2.38 -26.33
C TRP A 30 0.43 3.37 -25.50
N LEU A 31 1.38 2.89 -24.70
CA LEU A 31 2.35 3.75 -24.01
C LEU A 31 3.18 4.55 -25.01
N GLN A 32 3.69 3.92 -26.08
CA GLN A 32 4.42 4.64 -27.14
C GLN A 32 3.54 5.69 -27.82
N ALA A 33 2.29 5.34 -28.11
CA ALA A 33 1.32 6.26 -28.70
C ALA A 33 1.01 7.47 -27.81
N TYR A 34 0.98 7.26 -26.49
CA TYR A 34 0.83 8.29 -25.46
C TYR A 34 2.08 9.16 -25.34
N MET A 35 3.29 8.57 -25.36
CA MET A 35 4.56 9.29 -25.21
C MET A 35 4.96 10.10 -26.44
N ALA A 36 4.57 9.66 -27.64
CA ALA A 36 5.00 10.26 -28.90
C ALA A 36 4.28 11.57 -29.26
N ASP A 37 3.16 11.89 -28.61
CA ASP A 37 2.32 13.04 -28.95
C ASP A 37 1.82 13.73 -27.67
N ASP A 38 2.37 14.91 -27.38
CA ASP A 38 2.04 15.71 -26.19
C ASP A 38 0.55 16.08 -26.11
N VAL A 39 -0.12 16.23 -27.26
CA VAL A 39 -1.56 16.53 -27.31
C VAL A 39 -2.38 15.30 -26.95
N VAL A 40 -1.99 14.13 -27.44
CA VAL A 40 -2.61 12.85 -27.04
C VAL A 40 -2.43 12.64 -25.55
N ARG A 41 -1.20 12.78 -25.03
CA ARG A 41 -0.91 12.68 -23.59
C ARG A 41 -1.80 13.62 -22.79
N GLY A 42 -1.79 14.90 -23.12
CA GLY A 42 -2.56 15.92 -22.40
C GLY A 42 -4.06 15.62 -22.36
N LEU A 43 -4.63 15.08 -23.44
CA LEU A 43 -6.02 14.66 -23.49
C LEU A 43 -6.30 13.40 -22.65
N VAL A 44 -5.44 12.39 -22.70
CA VAL A 44 -5.57 11.19 -21.86
C VAL A 44 -5.53 11.58 -20.38
N ASP A 45 -4.59 12.43 -19.99
CA ASP A 45 -4.45 12.92 -18.61
C ASP A 45 -5.64 13.80 -18.19
N GLN A 46 -6.22 14.55 -19.14
CA GLN A 46 -7.45 15.29 -18.87
C GLN A 46 -8.63 14.34 -18.63
N PHE A 47 -8.83 13.33 -19.48
CA PHE A 47 -9.91 12.36 -19.30
C PHE A 47 -9.79 11.56 -18.00
N ALA A 48 -8.56 11.18 -17.61
CA ALA A 48 -8.32 10.52 -16.33
C ALA A 48 -8.67 11.45 -15.14
N ARG A 49 -8.29 12.73 -15.20
CA ARG A 49 -8.59 13.69 -14.12
C ARG A 49 -10.08 13.98 -13.96
N GLU A 50 -10.87 13.97 -15.04
CA GLU A 50 -12.33 14.14 -14.97
C GLU A 50 -13.04 13.02 -14.17
N VAL A 51 -12.34 11.91 -13.92
CA VAL A 51 -12.83 10.77 -13.12
C VAL A 51 -11.97 10.52 -11.87
N ASP A 52 -11.32 11.57 -11.37
CA ASP A 52 -10.47 11.55 -10.18
C ASP A 52 -9.37 10.47 -10.23
N CYS A 53 -8.79 10.27 -11.43
CA CYS A 53 -7.69 9.37 -11.68
C CYS A 53 -6.45 10.10 -12.23
N VAL A 54 -5.31 9.46 -12.04
CA VAL A 54 -4.01 9.87 -12.57
C VAL A 54 -3.42 8.80 -13.47
N THR A 55 -2.63 9.22 -14.45
CA THR A 55 -1.84 8.32 -15.28
C THR A 55 -0.42 8.16 -14.71
N ILE A 56 0.04 6.91 -14.59
CA ILE A 56 1.42 6.64 -14.18
C ILE A 56 2.09 5.71 -15.19
N ILE A 57 3.37 5.98 -15.50
CA ILE A 57 4.19 5.10 -16.32
C ILE A 57 5.03 4.27 -15.36
N ALA A 58 4.99 2.96 -15.51
CA ALA A 58 5.86 2.04 -14.79
C ALA A 58 6.32 0.94 -15.76
N GLY A 59 7.63 0.86 -15.98
CA GLY A 59 8.21 -0.03 -17.00
C GLY A 59 7.67 0.24 -18.40
N GLU A 60 7.12 -0.79 -19.04
CA GLU A 60 6.53 -0.72 -20.39
C GLU A 60 5.00 -0.54 -20.37
N GLN A 61 4.42 -0.18 -19.24
CA GLN A 61 2.97 -0.02 -19.04
C GLN A 61 2.61 1.42 -18.64
N LEU A 62 1.44 1.84 -19.10
CA LEU A 62 0.74 3.04 -18.63
C LEU A 62 -0.45 2.58 -17.79
N TYR A 63 -0.54 3.05 -16.56
CA TYR A 63 -1.61 2.76 -15.62
C TYR A 63 -2.51 3.96 -15.42
N MET A 64 -3.76 3.70 -15.05
CA MET A 64 -4.69 4.69 -14.52
C MET A 64 -5.05 4.29 -13.08
N ILE A 65 -4.81 5.20 -12.13
CA ILE A 65 -4.98 4.93 -10.70
C ILE A 65 -5.94 5.97 -10.10
N PRO A 66 -6.93 5.55 -9.30
CA PRO A 66 -7.78 6.47 -8.55
C PRO A 66 -6.97 7.28 -7.54
N GLU A 67 -7.10 8.61 -7.55
CA GLU A 67 -6.47 9.49 -6.55
C GLU A 67 -7.34 9.67 -5.31
N THR A 68 -8.66 9.52 -5.46
CA THR A 68 -9.61 9.74 -4.36
C THR A 68 -10.60 8.59 -4.24
N ARG A 69 -11.28 8.53 -3.09
CA ARG A 69 -12.39 7.59 -2.86
C ARG A 69 -13.65 7.93 -3.67
N LEU A 70 -13.70 9.13 -4.27
CA LEU A 70 -14.84 9.59 -5.08
C LEU A 70 -14.74 9.09 -6.53
N SER A 71 -13.55 8.70 -6.98
CA SER A 71 -13.36 8.12 -8.30
C SER A 71 -14.27 6.91 -8.50
N PRO A 72 -14.94 6.78 -9.65
CA PRO A 72 -15.72 5.59 -9.98
C PRO A 72 -14.86 4.33 -10.12
N PHE A 73 -13.54 4.48 -10.23
CA PHE A 73 -12.56 3.40 -10.29
C PHE A 73 -12.02 2.99 -8.91
N HIS A 74 -12.43 3.69 -7.84
CA HIS A 74 -12.04 3.33 -6.48
C HIS A 74 -12.66 2.00 -6.07
N MET A 75 -11.82 1.09 -5.57
CA MET A 75 -12.28 -0.20 -5.09
C MET A 75 -12.98 -0.08 -3.73
N ASN A 76 -14.23 -0.54 -3.68
CA ASN A 76 -15.05 -0.45 -2.48
C ASN A 76 -14.54 -1.37 -1.35
N ASN A 77 -14.43 -0.83 -0.13
CA ASN A 77 -14.06 -1.56 1.08
C ASN A 77 -14.82 -2.88 1.28
N GLU A 78 -16.12 -2.94 0.99
CA GLU A 78 -16.92 -4.16 1.09
C GLU A 78 -16.49 -5.23 0.08
N VAL A 79 -16.06 -4.81 -1.11
CA VAL A 79 -15.52 -5.71 -2.13
C VAL A 79 -14.18 -6.28 -1.67
N ILE A 80 -13.30 -5.45 -1.08
CA ILE A 80 -12.02 -5.90 -0.53
C ILE A 80 -12.25 -6.94 0.57
N LYS A 81 -13.09 -6.59 1.55
CA LYS A 81 -13.43 -7.46 2.68
C LYS A 81 -13.99 -8.79 2.23
N ARG A 82 -14.95 -8.79 1.30
CA ARG A 82 -15.60 -10.01 0.80
C ARG A 82 -14.67 -10.89 -0.03
N THR A 83 -13.75 -10.29 -0.79
CA THR A 83 -12.89 -11.01 -1.74
C THR A 83 -11.65 -11.58 -1.06
N TYR A 84 -11.02 -10.82 -0.15
CA TYR A 84 -9.70 -11.14 0.38
C TYR A 84 -9.68 -11.48 1.87
N LEU A 85 -10.66 -10.98 2.63
CA LEU A 85 -10.76 -11.24 4.07
C LEU A 85 -11.83 -12.28 4.36
N ARG A 86 -11.94 -12.69 5.63
CA ARG A 86 -12.87 -13.74 6.07
C ARG A 86 -14.32 -13.28 5.97
N ALA A 87 -15.22 -14.25 5.92
CA ALA A 87 -16.65 -14.01 6.09
C ALA A 87 -16.89 -13.23 7.39
N ASN A 88 -17.59 -12.09 7.29
CA ASN A 88 -17.84 -11.13 8.38
C ASN A 88 -16.64 -10.26 8.80
N ALA A 89 -15.65 -10.05 7.92
CA ALA A 89 -14.62 -9.05 8.15
C ALA A 89 -15.23 -7.67 8.44
N VAL A 90 -14.73 -7.01 9.48
CA VAL A 90 -15.12 -5.65 9.88
C VAL A 90 -14.06 -4.65 9.42
N ASN A 91 -14.34 -3.35 9.57
CA ASN A 91 -13.42 -2.31 9.12
C ASN A 91 -12.05 -2.37 9.83
N ALA A 92 -12.01 -2.86 11.08
CA ALA A 92 -10.74 -3.08 11.78
C ALA A 92 -9.85 -4.12 11.09
N ASP A 93 -10.41 -5.15 10.45
CA ASP A 93 -9.63 -6.14 9.70
C ASP A 93 -9.05 -5.51 8.41
N LEU A 94 -9.82 -4.62 7.76
CA LEU A 94 -9.37 -3.88 6.59
C LEU A 94 -8.27 -2.86 6.94
N TYR A 95 -8.42 -2.14 8.05
CA TYR A 95 -7.39 -1.21 8.51
C TYR A 95 -6.12 -1.93 8.95
N LEU A 96 -6.24 -3.12 9.55
CA LEU A 96 -5.08 -3.94 9.85
C LEU A 96 -4.37 -4.39 8.57
N MET A 97 -5.12 -4.72 7.51
CA MET A 97 -4.54 -5.00 6.19
C MET A 97 -3.78 -3.79 5.66
N TYR A 98 -4.34 -2.58 5.75
CA TYR A 98 -3.64 -1.36 5.32
C TYR A 98 -2.37 -1.10 6.13
N VAL A 99 -2.41 -1.28 7.45
CA VAL A 99 -1.22 -1.19 8.30
C VAL A 99 -0.17 -2.22 7.90
N SER A 100 -0.56 -3.47 7.63
CA SER A 100 0.38 -4.50 7.15
C SER A 100 1.02 -4.11 5.82
N ILE A 101 0.28 -3.51 4.88
CA ILE A 101 0.80 -3.01 3.61
C ILE A 101 1.79 -1.86 3.85
N ILE A 102 1.43 -0.90 4.70
CA ILE A 102 2.29 0.22 5.09
C ILE A 102 3.62 -0.30 5.66
N VAL A 103 3.57 -1.27 6.58
CA VAL A 103 4.77 -1.92 7.15
C VAL A 103 5.58 -2.64 6.08
N LEU A 104 4.93 -3.27 5.09
CA LEU A 104 5.64 -3.85 3.96
C LEU A 104 6.43 -2.79 3.19
N ILE A 105 5.79 -1.67 2.84
CA ILE A 105 6.46 -0.58 2.12
C ILE A 105 7.62 -0.04 2.97
N GLY A 106 7.40 0.22 4.26
CA GLY A 106 8.47 0.65 5.18
C GLY A 106 9.63 -0.35 5.28
N ALA A 107 9.39 -1.65 5.11
CA ALA A 107 10.48 -2.63 5.06
C ALA A 107 11.38 -2.45 3.83
N PHE A 108 10.81 -2.04 2.69
CA PHE A 108 11.57 -1.76 1.46
C PHE A 108 12.20 -0.37 1.45
N TYR A 109 11.67 0.59 2.20
CA TYR A 109 12.14 1.98 2.24
C TYR A 109 12.48 2.35 3.68
N ASP A 110 13.76 2.34 4.02
CA ASP A 110 14.28 2.52 5.39
C ASP A 110 14.17 3.97 5.93
N SER A 111 13.87 4.95 5.07
CA SER A 111 13.61 6.34 5.46
C SER A 111 12.75 7.07 4.44
N TYR A 112 12.17 8.21 4.83
CA TYR A 112 11.48 9.13 3.93
C TYR A 112 12.41 9.86 2.94
N GLN A 113 13.72 9.68 3.03
CA GLN A 113 14.69 10.19 2.05
C GLN A 113 15.07 9.14 1.01
N THR A 114 14.65 7.90 1.22
CA THR A 114 15.08 6.76 0.41
C THR A 114 14.21 6.67 -0.83
N MET A 115 14.75 7.08 -1.98
CA MET A 115 14.01 7.07 -3.24
C MET A 115 13.92 5.68 -3.87
N GLU A 116 14.86 4.79 -3.58
CA GLU A 116 14.96 3.44 -4.15
C GLU A 116 14.84 2.38 -3.05
N PRO A 117 14.20 1.22 -3.31
CA PRO A 117 14.12 0.14 -2.32
C PRO A 117 15.50 -0.31 -1.84
N THR A 118 15.68 -0.46 -0.53
CA THR A 118 16.94 -0.89 0.09
C THR A 118 17.12 -2.40 0.17
N ARG A 119 16.05 -3.15 -0.12
CA ARG A 119 16.07 -4.61 -0.21
C ARG A 119 15.37 -5.11 -1.47
N SER A 120 15.76 -6.29 -1.93
CA SER A 120 15.21 -6.89 -3.15
C SER A 120 13.96 -7.72 -2.91
N PHE A 121 13.78 -8.30 -1.73
CA PHE A 121 12.63 -9.13 -1.39
C PHE A 121 12.45 -9.21 0.14
N ILE A 122 11.31 -9.76 0.57
CA ILE A 122 11.03 -10.05 1.97
C ILE A 122 10.19 -11.34 2.08
N GLY A 123 10.53 -12.18 3.05
CA GLY A 123 9.76 -13.39 3.37
C GLY A 123 8.51 -13.07 4.19
N ILE A 124 7.45 -13.86 4.04
CA ILE A 124 6.20 -13.65 4.80
C ILE A 124 6.41 -13.70 6.32
N GLU A 125 7.32 -14.55 6.81
CA GLU A 125 7.62 -14.65 8.24
C GLU A 125 8.29 -13.37 8.77
N GLU A 126 9.27 -12.85 8.04
CA GLU A 126 9.95 -11.59 8.38
C GLU A 126 8.96 -10.42 8.35
N TRP A 127 8.14 -10.33 7.29
CA TRP A 127 7.10 -9.30 7.21
C TRP A 127 6.10 -9.40 8.37
N THR A 128 5.70 -10.62 8.76
CA THR A 128 4.83 -10.84 9.92
C THR A 128 5.50 -10.37 11.22
N ALA A 129 6.80 -10.61 11.38
CA ALA A 129 7.57 -10.15 12.54
C ALA A 129 7.63 -8.63 12.61
N LEU A 130 7.85 -7.94 11.48
CA LEU A 130 7.85 -6.47 11.41
C LEU A 130 6.48 -5.88 11.79
N VAL A 131 5.38 -6.48 11.30
CA VAL A 131 4.03 -6.06 11.72
C VAL A 131 3.85 -6.27 13.22
N ASN A 132 4.31 -7.40 13.75
CA ASN A 132 4.21 -7.68 15.19
C ASN A 132 5.03 -6.68 16.03
N GLU A 133 6.22 -6.30 15.59
CA GLU A 133 7.04 -5.26 16.23
C GLU A 133 6.30 -3.93 16.28
N ARG A 134 5.73 -3.49 15.15
CA ARG A 134 4.97 -2.23 15.06
C ARG A 134 3.73 -2.23 15.96
N ILE A 135 2.97 -3.32 15.99
CA ILE A 135 1.83 -3.44 16.91
C ILE A 135 2.30 -3.50 18.37
N SER A 136 3.47 -4.10 18.65
CA SER A 136 4.03 -4.15 20.00
C SER A 136 4.50 -2.77 20.47
N LEU A 137 5.04 -1.95 19.58
CA LEU A 137 5.37 -0.55 19.87
C LEU A 137 4.10 0.24 20.20
N LEU A 138 3.02 0.11 19.42
CA LEU A 138 1.75 0.77 19.74
C LEU A 138 1.21 0.41 21.13
N LYS A 139 1.43 -0.83 21.58
CA LYS A 139 1.01 -1.29 22.91
C LYS A 139 1.76 -0.62 24.07
N THR A 140 2.93 -0.02 23.84
CA THR A 140 3.68 0.64 24.90
C THR A 140 3.11 2.02 25.24
N HIS A 141 2.35 2.62 24.34
CA HIS A 141 1.71 3.91 24.56
C HIS A 141 0.54 3.79 25.56
N PRO A 142 0.38 4.74 26.49
CA PRO A 142 -0.79 4.83 27.35
C PRO A 142 -2.10 4.95 26.54
N GLU A 143 -3.19 4.40 27.06
CA GLU A 143 -4.51 4.45 26.40
C GLU A 143 -4.97 5.89 26.07
N ALA A 144 -4.63 6.86 26.92
CA ALA A 144 -4.94 8.27 26.69
C ALA A 144 -4.23 8.83 25.45
N GLU A 145 -2.96 8.46 25.25
CA GLU A 145 -2.15 8.86 24.10
C GLU A 145 -2.64 8.17 22.82
N LEU A 146 -2.93 6.86 22.89
CA LEU A 146 -3.55 6.13 21.78
C LEU A 146 -4.84 6.82 21.32
N LYS A 147 -5.74 7.19 22.24
CA LYS A 147 -6.98 7.92 21.92
C LYS A 147 -6.76 9.30 21.32
N GLU A 148 -5.63 9.95 21.61
CA GLU A 148 -5.26 11.22 21.00
C GLU A 148 -4.77 11.01 19.57
N MET A 149 -3.87 10.04 19.37
CA MET A 149 -3.42 9.59 18.05
C MET A 149 -4.57 9.08 17.17
N GLU A 150 -5.59 8.43 17.75
CA GLU A 150 -6.78 7.97 17.01
C GLU A 150 -7.56 9.15 16.41
N LYS A 151 -7.64 10.27 17.12
CA LYS A 151 -8.29 11.50 16.65
C LYS A 151 -7.46 12.21 15.59
N GLU A 152 -6.15 12.28 15.80
CA GLU A 152 -5.23 12.97 14.89
C GLU A 152 -5.14 12.25 13.56
N PHE A 153 -4.97 10.93 13.57
CA PHE A 153 -4.70 10.15 12.36
C PHE A 153 -5.93 9.44 11.79
N SER A 154 -7.10 9.55 12.45
CA SER A 154 -8.35 8.87 12.04
C SER A 154 -8.24 7.35 11.90
N TYR A 155 -7.31 6.73 12.64
CA TYR A 155 -7.16 5.28 12.78
C TYR A 155 -7.65 4.85 14.15
N ASN A 156 -8.26 3.67 14.27
CA ASN A 156 -8.62 3.10 15.57
C ASN A 156 -7.52 2.15 16.03
N TRP A 157 -6.45 2.70 16.60
CA TRP A 157 -5.26 1.97 17.05
C TRP A 157 -5.59 0.90 18.09
N THR A 158 -6.53 1.18 18.99
CA THR A 158 -6.97 0.24 20.03
C THR A 158 -7.59 -1.01 19.38
N ALA A 159 -8.49 -0.83 18.42
CA ALA A 159 -9.11 -1.95 17.69
C ALA A 159 -8.09 -2.76 16.88
N LEU A 160 -7.06 -2.12 16.32
CA LEU A 160 -5.98 -2.80 15.60
C LEU A 160 -5.15 -3.68 16.54
N ILE A 161 -4.76 -3.15 17.71
CA ILE A 161 -4.03 -3.86 18.75
C ILE A 161 -4.83 -5.08 19.22
N GLU A 162 -6.11 -4.89 19.54
CA GLU A 162 -7.01 -5.97 19.96
C GLU A 162 -7.12 -7.05 18.89
N LYS A 163 -7.33 -6.66 17.63
CA LYS A 163 -7.45 -7.57 16.50
C LYS A 163 -6.19 -8.42 16.30
N TRP A 164 -5.02 -7.80 16.29
CA TRP A 164 -3.76 -8.52 16.12
C TRP A 164 -3.43 -9.42 17.32
N SER A 165 -3.83 -9.00 18.53
CA SER A 165 -3.60 -9.77 19.76
C SER A 165 -4.54 -10.97 19.91
N ALA A 166 -5.75 -10.89 19.32
CA ALA A 166 -6.70 -12.00 19.28
C ALA A 166 -6.33 -13.09 18.25
N MET A 167 -5.35 -12.85 17.38
CA MET A 167 -4.83 -13.85 16.44
C MET A 167 -3.78 -14.71 17.14
N ASP A 168 -3.86 -16.02 16.89
CA ASP A 168 -2.89 -16.97 17.41
C ASP A 168 -1.52 -16.73 16.78
N ASP A 169 -0.48 -16.67 17.63
CA ASP A 169 0.93 -16.57 17.24
C ASP A 169 1.52 -17.93 16.82
N ILE A 170 0.66 -18.95 16.71
CA ILE A 170 1.07 -20.35 16.68
C ILE A 170 1.86 -20.66 15.41
N LYS A 171 3.19 -20.74 15.58
CA LYS A 171 4.00 -21.82 15.01
C LYS A 171 3.34 -23.14 15.41
N GLU A 172 2.70 -23.78 14.44
CA GLU A 172 2.38 -25.20 14.38
C GLU A 172 2.59 -25.99 15.69
N THR A 173 1.66 -25.88 16.64
CA THR A 173 1.58 -26.82 17.77
C THR A 173 0.18 -27.42 17.77
N ALA A 174 0.11 -28.62 17.19
CA ALA A 174 -1.06 -29.46 17.16
C ALA A 174 -1.44 -29.89 18.58
N ALA A 175 -2.40 -29.19 19.20
CA ALA A 175 -3.45 -29.76 20.04
C ALA A 175 -4.28 -28.62 20.64
N LYS A 176 -5.58 -28.60 20.28
CA LYS A 176 -6.62 -27.66 20.74
C LYS A 176 -6.68 -26.32 20.00
N GLN A 177 -6.90 -26.37 18.69
CA GLN A 177 -7.59 -25.26 18.04
C GLN A 177 -9.10 -25.45 18.22
N SER A 178 -9.74 -24.58 19.01
CA SER A 178 -11.12 -24.22 18.72
C SER A 178 -11.12 -23.64 17.31
N GLY A 179 -11.91 -24.20 16.38
CA GLY A 179 -11.82 -23.95 14.93
C GLY A 179 -12.08 -22.52 14.43
N ASN A 180 -11.99 -21.49 15.28
CA ASN A 180 -12.28 -20.09 14.99
C ASN A 180 -11.10 -19.12 15.13
N THR A 181 -9.92 -19.51 15.65
CA THR A 181 -8.81 -18.56 15.81
C THR A 181 -7.99 -18.45 14.52
N ILE A 182 -7.82 -17.22 14.01
CA ILE A 182 -6.98 -16.90 12.85
C ILE A 182 -5.52 -16.95 13.28
N SER A 183 -4.64 -17.60 12.52
CA SER A 183 -3.20 -17.39 12.68
C SER A 183 -2.76 -16.10 12.00
N ARG A 184 -1.80 -15.39 12.59
CA ARG A 184 -1.21 -14.18 11.97
C ARG A 184 -0.72 -14.45 10.54
N VAL A 185 -0.10 -15.60 10.32
CA VAL A 185 0.36 -16.04 8.99
C VAL A 185 -0.79 -16.16 7.99
N SER A 186 -1.94 -16.72 8.38
CA SER A 186 -3.12 -16.80 7.51
C SER A 186 -3.67 -15.42 7.15
N PHE A 187 -3.63 -14.46 8.09
CA PHE A 187 -4.02 -13.08 7.81
C PHE A 187 -3.04 -12.41 6.84
N MET A 188 -1.74 -12.55 7.07
CA MET A 188 -0.70 -11.99 6.20
C MET A 188 -0.74 -12.58 4.78
N ASP A 189 -1.10 -13.86 4.63
CA ASP A 189 -1.34 -14.46 3.31
C ASP A 189 -2.53 -13.81 2.58
N SER A 190 -3.61 -13.46 3.29
CA SER A 190 -4.72 -12.68 2.71
C SER A 190 -4.25 -11.30 2.22
N VAL A 191 -3.38 -10.62 2.98
CA VAL A 191 -2.79 -9.34 2.56
C VAL A 191 -1.88 -9.53 1.34
N ARG A 192 -1.05 -10.58 1.32
CA ARG A 192 -0.20 -10.93 0.18
C ARG A 192 -1.03 -11.15 -1.09
N LYS A 193 -2.08 -11.96 -1.00
CA LYS A 193 -2.99 -12.24 -2.14
C LYS A 193 -3.63 -10.97 -2.68
N PHE A 194 -4.04 -10.07 -1.78
CA PHE A 194 -4.55 -8.77 -2.17
C PHE A 194 -3.51 -7.97 -2.96
N LEU A 195 -2.29 -7.83 -2.43
CA LEU A 195 -1.21 -7.09 -3.09
C LEU A 195 -0.81 -7.66 -4.45
N ILE A 196 -0.77 -9.00 -4.59
CA ILE A 196 -0.51 -9.68 -5.88
C ILE A 196 -1.63 -9.36 -6.87
N ALA A 197 -2.90 -9.45 -6.44
CA ALA A 197 -4.04 -9.15 -7.30
C ALA A 197 -4.15 -7.67 -7.70
N GLN A 198 -3.49 -6.77 -6.96
CA GLN A 198 -3.35 -5.35 -7.32
C GLN A 198 -2.05 -5.05 -8.10
N GLU A 199 -1.24 -6.08 -8.37
CA GLU A 199 0.07 -5.99 -9.03
C GLU A 199 1.03 -5.05 -8.30
N LEU A 200 0.95 -5.01 -6.97
CA LEU A 200 1.85 -4.23 -6.13
C LEU A 200 3.05 -5.04 -5.69
N VAL A 201 2.89 -6.37 -5.62
CA VAL A 201 3.97 -7.31 -5.34
C VAL A 201 3.91 -8.50 -6.27
N ILE A 202 5.04 -9.17 -6.45
CA ILE A 202 5.13 -10.48 -7.12
C ILE A 202 5.67 -11.51 -6.12
N ASP A 203 5.14 -12.73 -6.20
CA ASP A 203 5.67 -13.90 -5.51
C ASP A 203 6.87 -14.42 -6.31
N ILE A 204 8.02 -14.54 -5.67
CA ILE A 204 9.27 -15.02 -6.28
C ILE A 204 9.66 -16.44 -5.84
N GLY A 205 8.74 -17.15 -5.17
CA GLY A 205 8.96 -18.46 -4.57
C GLY A 205 9.36 -18.38 -3.10
N ASN A 206 9.42 -19.52 -2.43
CA ASN A 206 9.84 -19.65 -1.01
C ASN A 206 9.08 -18.75 -0.02
N GLN A 207 7.83 -18.37 -0.34
CA GLN A 207 7.04 -17.42 0.44
C GLN A 207 7.66 -16.01 0.52
N GLU A 208 8.49 -15.65 -0.45
CA GLU A 208 9.11 -14.35 -0.61
C GLU A 208 8.37 -13.52 -1.65
N ILE A 209 8.32 -12.21 -1.41
CA ILE A 209 7.71 -11.25 -2.31
C ILE A 209 8.65 -10.08 -2.58
N THR A 210 8.49 -9.45 -3.74
CA THR A 210 9.16 -8.19 -4.10
C THR A 210 8.19 -7.18 -4.68
N LEU A 211 8.52 -5.89 -4.59
CA LEU A 211 7.72 -4.79 -5.15
C LEU A 211 7.77 -4.79 -6.68
N THR A 212 6.63 -4.52 -7.31
CA THR A 212 6.57 -4.24 -8.75
C THR A 212 7.06 -2.83 -9.07
N GLU A 213 7.40 -2.56 -10.34
CA GLU A 213 7.69 -1.20 -10.80
C GLU A 213 6.51 -0.25 -10.56
N LYS A 214 5.27 -0.74 -10.73
CA LYS A 214 4.05 -0.01 -10.39
C LYS A 214 4.05 0.43 -8.94
N ALA A 215 4.33 -0.48 -8.00
CA ALA A 215 4.40 -0.14 -6.58
C ALA A 215 5.49 0.88 -6.29
N LYS A 216 6.69 0.71 -6.85
CA LYS A 216 7.80 1.66 -6.65
C LYS A 216 7.43 3.08 -7.11
N VAL A 217 6.83 3.21 -8.29
CA VAL A 217 6.37 4.50 -8.82
C VAL A 217 5.26 5.11 -7.96
N VAL A 218 4.31 4.30 -7.48
CA VAL A 218 3.25 4.77 -6.58
C VAL A 218 3.84 5.25 -5.25
N VAL A 219 4.76 4.50 -4.64
CA VAL A 219 5.41 4.89 -3.38
C VAL A 219 6.20 6.18 -3.55
N GLN A 220 7.04 6.28 -4.58
CA GLN A 220 7.84 7.48 -4.87
C GLN A 220 6.98 8.73 -5.08
N ARG A 221 5.82 8.59 -5.76
CA ARG A 221 4.95 9.72 -6.06
C ARG A 221 4.02 10.11 -4.91
N TYR A 222 3.48 9.13 -4.17
CA TYR A 222 2.36 9.38 -3.26
C TYR A 222 2.66 9.08 -1.79
N PHE A 223 3.65 8.25 -1.48
CA PHE A 223 3.95 7.85 -0.12
C PHE A 223 5.07 8.68 0.51
N MET A 224 6.03 9.11 -0.30
CA MET A 224 7.20 9.88 0.13
C MET A 224 6.92 11.39 0.30
N GLU A 225 5.73 11.85 -0.06
CA GLU A 225 5.30 13.23 0.19
C GLU A 225 5.02 13.44 1.69
N LEU A 226 6.00 14.06 2.37
CA LEU A 226 6.03 14.24 3.82
C LEU A 226 4.82 15.01 4.36
N GLU A 227 4.28 15.96 3.60
CA GLU A 227 3.17 16.82 4.02
C GLU A 227 1.85 16.03 4.19
N TYR A 228 1.66 14.95 3.42
CA TYR A 228 0.45 14.12 3.47
C TYR A 228 0.61 12.85 4.31
N ASN A 229 1.80 12.26 4.37
CA ASN A 229 2.01 10.95 5.01
C ASN A 229 2.74 11.01 6.34
N ARG A 230 3.02 12.21 6.88
CA ARG A 230 3.82 12.41 8.11
C ARG A 230 3.46 11.43 9.24
N GLY A 231 2.18 11.30 9.60
CA GLY A 231 1.76 10.42 10.69
C GLY A 231 2.01 8.93 10.42
N ILE A 232 1.85 8.49 9.17
CA ILE A 232 2.10 7.11 8.75
C ILE A 232 3.60 6.83 8.71
N LEU A 233 4.39 7.78 8.22
CA LEU A 233 5.86 7.66 8.17
C LEU A 233 6.47 7.72 9.57
N GLU A 234 5.98 8.58 10.45
CA GLU A 234 6.36 8.60 11.86
C GLU A 234 6.04 7.25 12.52
N PHE A 235 4.81 6.73 12.35
CA PHE A 235 4.45 5.39 12.81
C PHE A 235 5.40 4.30 12.25
N LEU A 236 5.81 4.41 10.99
CA LEU A 236 6.72 3.45 10.36
C LEU A 236 8.15 3.51 10.90
N TYR A 237 8.66 4.71 11.17
CA TYR A 237 10.08 4.95 11.50
C TYR A 237 10.36 5.22 12.98
N GLN A 238 9.33 5.32 13.83
CA GLN A 238 9.47 5.47 15.28
C GLN A 238 10.35 4.38 15.91
N SER A 239 10.48 3.18 15.33
CA SER A 239 11.41 2.15 15.85
C SER A 239 12.89 2.49 15.64
N HIS A 240 13.25 3.23 14.59
CA HIS A 240 14.65 3.55 14.28
C HIS A 240 15.19 4.70 15.15
N THR A 241 14.32 5.49 15.77
CA THR A 241 14.71 6.56 16.69
C THR A 241 15.16 6.01 18.05
N PHE A 242 14.65 4.85 18.47
CA PHE A 242 15.04 4.22 19.74
C PHE A 242 16.37 3.46 19.70
N GLU A 243 16.85 3.06 18.51
CA GLU A 243 18.16 2.38 18.39
C GLU A 243 19.35 3.37 18.37
N GLY A 244 19.10 4.67 18.20
CA GLY A 244 20.14 5.71 18.09
C GLY A 244 20.52 6.42 19.39
N GLU A 245 19.71 6.35 20.46
CA GLU A 245 19.99 7.05 21.73
C GLU A 245 20.46 6.11 22.87
N GLY A 246 20.71 4.83 22.57
CA GLY A 246 21.00 3.80 23.57
C GLY A 246 22.48 3.44 23.80
N SER A 247 23.45 4.07 23.14
CA SER A 247 24.86 3.62 23.23
C SER A 247 25.92 4.69 23.55
N GLU A 248 25.58 5.84 24.14
CA GLU A 248 26.60 6.86 24.50
C GLU A 248 26.84 7.10 26.00
N HIS A 249 26.24 6.33 26.92
CA HIS A 249 26.52 6.46 28.36
C HIS A 249 26.82 5.13 29.06
N ALA A 250 27.80 4.38 28.53
CA ALA A 250 28.47 3.31 29.26
C ALA A 250 29.98 3.32 28.99
N SER A 251 30.62 4.48 29.14
CA SER A 251 32.06 4.60 29.34
C SER A 251 32.34 5.86 30.14
N ASP A 252 31.97 5.83 31.42
CA ASP A 252 32.60 6.57 32.51
C ASP A 252 31.87 6.20 33.80
N LEU A 253 32.35 5.11 34.43
CA LEU A 253 32.47 4.85 35.87
C LEU A 253 32.88 3.39 36.12
#